data_AF-A0A5E4NGS9-F1
#
_entry.id   AF-A0A5E4NGS9-F1
#
_cell.length_a   1.000
_cell.length_b   1.000
_cell.length_c   1.000
_cell.angle_alpha   90.00
_cell.angle_beta   90.00
_cell.angle_gamma   90.00
#
_symmetry.space_group_name_H-M   'P 1'
#
loop_
_entity.id
_entity.type
_entity.pdbx_description
1 polymer ?
#
loop_
_entity_poly.entity_id
_entity_poly.type
_entity_poly.pdbx_seq_one_letter_code
_entity_poly.pdbx_strand_id
1 'polypeptide(L)'
;MRSLSLLEVDDFENTTTCCEAAGYRRQLDRFETVFITVFWNAILERFNSTSKALQKSEIEKRCAAYINTFNKYDFLTNLILLSPEEITQKDNKLQEFYNDDLEKSFACECVNFRAYLQSINKNIDGVIELLILLCDNNLDTVFPNVDIALRILLYMVITNCSAERSFSTLKRVKNYLRVSIEGDKLNLLSLLAIETELVNKMDFDAIIDDIFNPQNTQKADEY
;
A
#
# COMPACT_ATOMS: atom_id res chain seq x y z
N MET A 1 -4.03 -2.98 35.72
CA MET A 1 -4.40 -4.25 36.40
C MET A 1 -3.47 -4.74 37.53
N ARG A 2 -2.17 -4.40 37.57
CA ARG A 2 -1.20 -4.99 38.53
C ARG A 2 -1.31 -4.52 39.99
N SER A 3 -1.85 -3.33 40.23
CA SER A 3 -2.07 -2.76 41.57
C SER A 3 -3.25 -3.42 42.29
N LEU A 4 -4.31 -3.79 41.57
CA LEU A 4 -5.44 -4.55 42.12
C LEU A 4 -5.10 -6.03 42.43
N SER A 5 -4.13 -6.63 41.74
CA SER A 5 -3.62 -7.97 42.08
C SER A 5 -2.70 -7.98 43.31
N LEU A 6 -2.17 -6.81 43.71
CA LEU A 6 -1.38 -6.66 44.93
C LEU A 6 -2.27 -6.55 46.17
N LEU A 7 -3.45 -5.92 46.05
CA LEU A 7 -4.46 -5.86 47.11
C LEU A 7 -5.20 -7.19 47.33
N GLU A 8 -5.24 -8.06 46.32
CA GLU A 8 -5.87 -9.40 46.42
C GLU A 8 -5.01 -10.39 47.25
N VAL A 9 -3.76 -10.04 47.57
CA VAL A 9 -2.78 -10.88 48.28
C VAL A 9 -2.45 -10.33 49.68
N ASP A 10 -2.98 -9.17 50.06
CA ASP A 10 -2.70 -8.59 51.38
C ASP A 10 -3.71 -9.11 52.42
N ASP A 11 -3.26 -10.05 53.26
CA ASP A 11 -4.03 -10.77 54.30
C ASP A 11 -4.59 -9.87 55.44
N PHE A 12 -4.53 -8.54 55.30
CA PHE A 12 -4.93 -7.57 56.33
C PHE A 12 -6.22 -6.78 56.03
N GLU A 13 -6.85 -6.92 54.85
CA GLU A 13 -8.10 -6.22 54.53
C GLU A 13 -9.38 -7.08 54.64
N ASN A 14 -10.50 -6.41 54.96
CA ASN A 14 -11.81 -7.02 55.21
C ASN A 14 -12.32 -7.73 53.93
N THR A 15 -12.74 -9.00 54.06
CA THR A 15 -13.13 -9.88 52.92
C THR A 15 -14.24 -9.30 52.04
N THR A 16 -15.08 -8.42 52.59
CA THR A 16 -16.10 -7.66 51.86
C THR A 16 -15.52 -6.62 50.92
N THR A 17 -14.46 -5.91 51.34
CA THR A 17 -13.79 -4.86 50.56
C THR A 17 -13.06 -5.46 49.35
N CYS A 18 -12.48 -6.64 49.54
CA CYS A 18 -11.82 -7.40 48.48
C CYS A 18 -12.84 -7.94 47.45
N CYS A 19 -14.01 -8.42 47.91
CA CYS A 19 -15.12 -8.81 47.03
C CYS A 19 -15.71 -7.63 46.24
N GLU A 20 -15.85 -6.46 46.87
CA GLU A 20 -16.32 -5.23 46.22
C GLU A 20 -15.32 -4.73 45.17
N ALA A 21 -14.03 -4.69 45.52
CA ALA A 21 -12.95 -4.36 44.59
C ALA A 21 -12.90 -5.32 43.38
N ALA A 22 -13.08 -6.63 43.61
CA ALA A 22 -13.20 -7.61 42.53
C ALA A 22 -14.46 -7.40 41.67
N GLY A 23 -15.57 -6.93 42.27
CA GLY A 23 -16.80 -6.56 41.57
C GLY A 23 -16.62 -5.33 40.67
N TYR A 24 -15.99 -4.27 41.18
CA TYR A 24 -15.65 -3.08 40.41
C TYR A 24 -14.66 -3.38 39.28
N ARG A 25 -13.66 -4.24 39.52
CA ARG A 25 -12.72 -4.71 38.50
C ARG A 25 -13.45 -5.37 37.32
N ARG A 26 -14.38 -6.29 37.60
CA ARG A 26 -15.18 -6.96 36.53
C ARG A 26 -16.10 -6.00 35.78
N GLN A 27 -16.66 -5.00 36.45
CA GLN A 27 -17.48 -3.99 35.78
C GLN A 27 -16.64 -3.08 34.88
N LEU A 28 -15.49 -2.62 35.37
CA LEU A 28 -14.53 -1.82 34.61
C LEU A 28 -14.02 -2.58 33.39
N ASP A 29 -13.59 -3.84 33.54
CA ASP A 29 -13.15 -4.68 32.42
C ASP A 29 -14.25 -4.83 31.35
N ARG A 30 -15.50 -4.96 31.78
CA ARG A 30 -16.65 -5.12 30.88
C ARG A 30 -16.99 -3.81 30.16
N PHE A 31 -16.96 -2.67 30.84
CA PHE A 31 -17.18 -1.37 30.22
C PHE A 31 -16.03 -0.97 29.30
N GLU A 32 -14.78 -1.24 29.69
CA GLU A 32 -13.59 -1.02 28.88
C GLU A 32 -13.62 -1.87 27.60
N THR A 33 -13.95 -3.17 27.72
CA THR A 33 -14.10 -4.06 26.56
C THR A 33 -15.19 -3.56 25.62
N VAL A 34 -16.35 -3.17 26.15
CA VAL A 34 -17.48 -2.69 25.34
C VAL A 34 -17.15 -1.35 24.68
N PHE A 35 -16.56 -0.41 25.42
CA PHE A 35 -16.20 0.91 24.91
C PHE A 35 -15.11 0.84 23.83
N ILE A 36 -14.03 0.10 24.08
CA ILE A 36 -12.95 -0.09 23.11
C ILE A 36 -13.48 -0.82 21.87
N THR A 37 -14.28 -1.87 22.05
CA THR A 37 -14.87 -2.59 20.91
C THR A 37 -15.76 -1.66 20.08
N VAL A 38 -16.66 -0.90 20.69
CA VAL A 38 -17.62 -0.07 19.94
C VAL A 38 -16.93 1.15 19.29
N PHE A 39 -16.11 1.87 20.05
CA PHE A 39 -15.44 3.09 19.58
C PHE A 39 -14.39 2.77 18.52
N TRP A 40 -13.53 1.78 18.76
CA TRP A 40 -12.51 1.42 17.78
C TRP A 40 -13.05 0.64 16.61
N ASN A 41 -14.12 -0.15 16.75
CA ASN A 41 -14.77 -0.73 15.58
C ASN A 41 -15.27 0.37 14.63
N ALA A 42 -15.87 1.43 15.15
CA ALA A 42 -16.31 2.56 14.32
C ALA A 42 -15.13 3.27 13.62
N ILE A 43 -14.02 3.51 14.32
CA ILE A 43 -12.83 4.17 13.74
C ILE A 43 -12.15 3.25 12.71
N LEU A 44 -11.95 1.97 13.04
CA LEU A 44 -11.34 0.99 12.15
C LEU A 44 -12.20 0.74 10.92
N GLU A 45 -13.52 0.67 11.07
CA GLU A 45 -14.44 0.55 9.94
C GLU A 45 -14.38 1.77 9.04
N ARG A 46 -14.38 2.99 9.60
CA ARG A 46 -14.22 4.22 8.81
C ARG A 46 -12.88 4.25 8.08
N PHE A 47 -11.77 4.03 8.78
CA PHE A 47 -10.43 4.01 8.18
C PHE A 47 -10.30 2.92 7.10
N ASN A 48 -10.83 1.72 7.35
CA ASN A 48 -10.83 0.62 6.39
C ASN A 48 -11.71 0.92 5.18
N SER A 49 -12.86 1.57 5.37
CA SER A 49 -13.76 1.98 4.29
C SER A 49 -13.12 3.04 3.42
N THR A 50 -12.52 4.08 4.02
CA THR A 50 -11.76 5.11 3.29
C THR A 50 -10.54 4.52 2.58
N SER A 51 -9.79 3.62 3.23
CA SER A 51 -8.65 2.91 2.63
C SER A 51 -9.07 2.07 1.42
N LYS A 52 -10.18 1.32 1.51
CA LYS A 52 -10.71 0.53 0.39
C LYS A 52 -11.20 1.43 -0.75
N ALA A 53 -11.89 2.53 -0.44
CA ALA A 53 -12.37 3.47 -1.44
C ALA A 53 -11.22 4.15 -2.20
N LEU A 54 -10.21 4.62 -1.48
CA LEU A 54 -9.00 5.21 -2.07
C LEU A 54 -8.26 4.19 -2.92
N GLN A 55 -8.00 2.98 -2.40
CA GLN A 55 -7.33 1.91 -3.16
C GLN A 55 -8.10 1.55 -4.43
N LYS A 56 -9.43 1.36 -4.32
CA LYS A 56 -10.27 1.00 -5.46
C LYS A 56 -10.21 2.08 -6.54
N SER A 57 -10.42 3.35 -6.17
CA SER A 57 -10.41 4.45 -7.14
C SER A 57 -9.04 4.67 -7.80
N GLU A 58 -7.96 4.48 -7.05
CA GLU A 58 -6.59 4.64 -7.56
C GLU A 58 -6.21 3.47 -8.48
N ILE A 59 -6.57 2.23 -8.11
CA ILE A 59 -6.36 1.04 -8.94
C ILE A 59 -7.17 1.17 -10.23
N GLU A 60 -8.43 1.60 -10.19
CA GLU A 60 -9.26 1.80 -11.38
C GLU A 60 -8.67 2.85 -12.32
N LYS A 61 -8.20 3.99 -11.79
CA LYS A 61 -7.52 5.03 -12.59
C LYS A 61 -6.25 4.51 -13.24
N ARG A 62 -5.42 3.81 -12.47
CA ARG A 62 -4.17 3.20 -12.96
C ARG A 62 -4.46 2.15 -14.02
N CYS A 63 -5.38 1.21 -13.76
CA CYS A 63 -5.80 0.20 -14.73
C CYS A 63 -6.32 0.84 -16.02
N ALA A 64 -7.16 1.86 -15.94
CA ALA A 64 -7.67 2.55 -17.13
C ALA A 64 -6.53 3.22 -17.93
N ALA A 65 -5.61 3.92 -17.26
CA ALA A 65 -4.44 4.50 -17.89
C ALA A 65 -3.54 3.43 -18.54
N TYR A 66 -3.30 2.32 -17.83
CA TYR A 66 -2.50 1.21 -18.32
C TYR A 66 -3.12 0.50 -19.51
N ILE A 67 -4.43 0.21 -19.48
CA ILE A 67 -5.15 -0.39 -20.61
C ILE A 67 -5.06 0.54 -21.81
N ASN A 68 -5.25 1.84 -21.62
CA ASN A 68 -5.12 2.81 -22.71
C ASN A 68 -3.69 2.83 -23.29
N THR A 69 -2.65 2.79 -22.45
CA THR A 69 -1.27 2.69 -22.94
C THR A 69 -0.97 1.35 -23.60
N PHE A 70 -1.43 0.23 -23.01
CA PHE A 70 -1.20 -1.12 -23.52
C PHE A 70 -1.85 -1.32 -24.89
N ASN A 71 -3.07 -0.82 -25.08
CA ASN A 71 -3.77 -0.83 -26.37
C ASN A 71 -2.98 -0.11 -27.48
N LYS A 72 -2.09 0.83 -27.13
CA LYS A 72 -1.19 1.46 -28.11
C LYS A 72 -0.10 0.50 -28.58
N TYR A 73 0.37 -0.41 -27.73
CA TYR A 73 1.40 -1.41 -28.04
C TYR A 73 0.84 -2.77 -28.48
N ASP A 74 -0.48 -2.97 -28.44
CA ASP A 74 -1.17 -4.22 -28.79
C ASP A 74 -0.91 -4.71 -30.22
N PHE A 75 -0.46 -3.83 -31.12
CA PHE A 75 -0.05 -4.27 -32.46
C PHE A 75 1.29 -5.02 -32.45
N LEU A 76 2.17 -4.80 -31.48
CA LEU A 76 3.47 -5.47 -31.36
C LEU A 76 3.32 -6.96 -31.04
N THR A 77 2.28 -7.33 -30.27
CA THR A 77 1.96 -8.73 -29.95
C THR A 77 1.32 -9.45 -31.14
N ASN A 78 0.68 -8.72 -32.05
CA ASN A 78 -0.04 -9.26 -33.20
C ASN A 78 0.58 -8.88 -34.56
N LEU A 79 1.89 -8.57 -34.61
CA LEU A 79 2.58 -8.11 -35.81
C LEU A 79 2.42 -9.04 -37.02
N ILE A 80 2.32 -10.36 -36.78
CA ILE A 80 2.19 -11.37 -37.83
C ILE A 80 0.82 -11.30 -38.52
N LEU A 81 -0.23 -10.97 -37.78
CA LEU A 81 -1.63 -10.96 -38.24
C LEU A 81 -2.04 -9.64 -38.91
N LEU A 82 -1.39 -8.54 -38.54
CA LEU A 82 -1.73 -7.20 -39.01
C LEU A 82 -1.15 -6.90 -40.40
N SER A 83 -1.85 -6.05 -41.14
CA SER A 83 -1.38 -5.53 -42.43
C SER A 83 -0.30 -4.44 -42.24
N PRO A 84 0.63 -4.25 -43.22
CA PRO A 84 1.66 -3.21 -43.13
C PRO A 84 1.10 -1.80 -43.00
N GLU A 85 -0.07 -1.53 -43.61
CA GLU A 85 -0.74 -0.23 -43.56
C GLU A 85 -1.30 0.06 -42.16
N GLU A 86 -1.89 -0.95 -41.50
CA GLU A 86 -2.39 -0.83 -40.13
C GLU A 86 -1.26 -0.64 -39.12
N ILE A 87 -0.13 -1.33 -39.32
CA ILE A 87 1.08 -1.16 -38.51
C ILE A 87 1.59 0.28 -38.62
N THR A 88 1.74 0.79 -39.85
CA THR A 88 2.24 2.16 -40.08
C THR A 88 1.33 3.22 -39.43
N GLN A 89 0.01 3.04 -39.47
CA GLN A 89 -0.92 3.98 -38.82
C GLN A 89 -0.85 3.93 -37.29
N LYS A 90 -0.68 2.74 -36.70
CA LYS A 90 -0.55 2.59 -35.24
C LYS A 90 0.82 3.04 -34.75
N ASP A 91 1.87 2.78 -35.52
CA ASP A 91 3.25 3.23 -35.25
C ASP A 91 3.35 4.75 -35.25
N ASN A 92 2.80 5.44 -36.26
CA ASN A 92 2.86 6.90 -36.29
C ASN A 92 2.21 7.54 -35.06
N LYS A 93 1.11 6.97 -34.56
CA LYS A 93 0.45 7.44 -33.33
C LYS A 93 1.27 7.18 -32.08
N LEU A 94 2.02 6.07 -32.04
CA LEU A 94 2.90 5.75 -30.92
C LEU A 94 4.17 6.61 -30.94
N GLN A 95 4.74 6.82 -32.13
CA GLN A 95 5.96 7.58 -32.37
C GLN A 95 5.77 9.09 -32.12
N GLU A 96 4.58 9.64 -32.40
CA GLU A 96 4.23 10.99 -31.97
C GLU A 96 4.20 11.14 -30.43
N PHE A 97 3.88 10.07 -29.71
CA PHE A 97 3.77 10.09 -28.25
C PHE A 97 5.12 9.80 -27.55
N TYR A 98 5.98 9.01 -28.18
CA TYR A 98 7.32 8.64 -27.71
C TYR A 98 8.39 9.14 -28.69
N ASN A 99 8.33 10.42 -29.05
CA ASN A 99 9.24 11.05 -30.01
C ASN A 99 10.70 11.10 -29.53
N ASP A 100 10.91 11.07 -28.21
CA ASP A 100 12.24 11.07 -27.58
C ASP A 100 12.87 9.66 -27.53
N ASP A 101 12.04 8.60 -27.54
CA ASP A 101 12.48 7.21 -27.40
C ASP A 101 12.45 6.42 -28.73
N LEU A 102 11.60 6.82 -29.69
CA LEU A 102 11.38 6.11 -30.96
C LEU A 102 11.69 6.99 -32.18
N GLU A 103 12.56 6.49 -33.05
CA GLU A 103 12.87 7.15 -34.31
C GLU A 103 11.71 7.10 -35.33
N LYS A 104 11.72 8.03 -36.29
CA LYS A 104 10.74 8.07 -37.40
C LYS A 104 10.83 6.85 -38.32
N SER A 105 11.94 6.11 -38.26
CA SER A 105 12.19 4.85 -38.97
C SER A 105 11.45 3.66 -38.35
N PHE A 106 10.86 3.81 -37.17
CA PHE A 106 10.20 2.73 -36.42
C PHE A 106 9.17 1.97 -37.24
N ALA A 107 8.34 2.67 -38.03
CA ALA A 107 7.33 2.01 -38.86
C ALA A 107 7.92 1.06 -39.91
N CYS A 108 9.02 1.47 -40.56
CA CYS A 108 9.72 0.61 -41.51
C CYS A 108 10.39 -0.57 -40.80
N GLU A 109 10.91 -0.34 -39.60
CA GLU A 109 11.54 -1.37 -38.78
C GLU A 109 10.53 -2.46 -38.35
N CYS A 110 9.33 -2.07 -37.91
CA CYS A 110 8.23 -2.99 -37.58
C CYS A 110 7.81 -3.86 -38.77
N VAL A 111 7.73 -3.30 -39.98
CA VAL A 111 7.38 -4.04 -41.20
C VAL A 111 8.48 -5.05 -41.57
N ASN A 112 9.75 -4.67 -41.44
CA ASN A 112 10.87 -5.56 -41.68
C ASN A 112 10.94 -6.68 -40.64
N PHE A 113 10.72 -6.35 -39.37
CA PHE A 113 10.67 -7.33 -38.28
C PHE A 113 9.52 -8.32 -38.46
N ARG A 114 8.34 -7.85 -38.90
CA ARG A 114 7.23 -8.73 -39.31
C ARG A 114 7.64 -9.72 -40.40
N ALA A 115 8.32 -9.27 -41.45
CA ALA A 115 8.78 -10.14 -42.52
C ALA A 115 9.77 -11.20 -42.00
N TYR A 116 10.63 -10.81 -41.06
CA TYR A 116 11.53 -11.73 -40.38
C TYR A 116 10.77 -12.77 -39.54
N LEU A 117 9.79 -12.37 -38.72
CA LEU A 117 8.95 -13.30 -37.96
C LEU A 117 8.21 -14.30 -38.87
N GLN A 118 7.69 -13.84 -40.01
CA GLN A 118 7.05 -14.70 -41.01
C GLN A 118 8.02 -15.73 -41.60
N SER A 119 9.30 -15.39 -41.74
CA SER A 119 10.33 -16.30 -42.25
C SER A 119 10.70 -17.42 -41.27
N ILE A 120 10.63 -17.15 -39.97
CA ILE A 120 11.01 -18.12 -38.91
C ILE A 120 9.90 -19.16 -38.70
N ASN A 121 8.66 -18.87 -39.11
CA ASN A 121 7.49 -19.75 -39.00
C ASN A 121 7.30 -20.33 -37.57
N LYS A 122 7.69 -19.56 -36.54
CA LYS A 122 7.42 -19.87 -35.15
C LYS A 122 6.19 -19.10 -34.71
N ASN A 123 5.24 -19.81 -34.11
CA ASN A 123 4.11 -19.19 -33.45
C ASN A 123 4.61 -18.65 -32.11
N ILE A 124 4.80 -17.34 -32.00
CA ILE A 124 5.29 -16.68 -30.79
C ILE A 124 4.06 -16.18 -30.05
N ASP A 125 3.84 -16.68 -28.84
CA ASP A 125 2.67 -16.35 -28.04
C ASP A 125 3.12 -15.63 -26.77
N GLY A 126 3.72 -14.45 -26.94
CA GLY A 126 4.11 -13.59 -25.82
C GLY A 126 5.19 -12.57 -26.12
N VAL A 127 5.07 -11.40 -25.50
CA VAL A 127 6.06 -10.31 -25.55
C VAL A 127 7.44 -10.77 -25.07
N ILE A 128 7.48 -11.64 -24.05
CA ILE A 128 8.71 -12.16 -23.46
C ILE A 128 9.44 -13.08 -24.45
N GLU A 129 8.70 -13.96 -25.13
CA GLU A 129 9.29 -14.85 -26.14
C GLU A 129 9.84 -14.06 -27.33
N LEU A 130 9.15 -13.00 -27.74
CA LEU A 130 9.61 -12.09 -28.79
C LEU A 130 10.94 -11.41 -28.41
N LEU A 131 11.06 -10.98 -27.15
CA LEU A 131 12.25 -10.31 -26.63
C LEU A 131 13.42 -11.29 -26.44
N ILE A 132 13.15 -12.52 -25.99
CA ILE A 132 14.16 -13.59 -25.96
C ILE A 132 14.65 -13.91 -27.38
N LEU A 133 13.74 -13.97 -28.36
CA LEU A 133 14.12 -14.21 -29.76
C LEU A 133 15.00 -13.09 -30.32
N LEU A 134 14.71 -11.83 -29.97
CA LEU A 134 15.56 -10.69 -30.35
C LEU A 134 16.97 -10.82 -29.75
N CYS A 135 17.06 -11.13 -28.45
CA CYS A 135 18.32 -11.30 -27.75
C CYS A 135 19.13 -12.50 -28.28
N ASP A 136 18.50 -13.66 -28.45
CA ASP A 136 19.17 -14.90 -28.88
C ASP A 136 19.75 -14.78 -30.30
N ASN A 137 19.13 -13.98 -31.16
CA ASN A 137 19.58 -13.75 -32.53
C ASN A 137 20.44 -12.48 -32.71
N ASN A 138 20.81 -11.79 -31.62
CA ASN A 138 21.53 -10.49 -31.63
C ASN A 138 20.87 -9.43 -32.53
N LEU A 139 19.54 -9.43 -32.58
CA LEU A 139 18.73 -8.53 -33.41
C LEU A 139 18.50 -7.17 -32.77
N ASP A 140 18.94 -6.97 -31.53
CA ASP A 140 19.01 -5.69 -30.83
C ASP A 140 19.77 -4.62 -31.63
N THR A 141 20.77 -5.03 -32.41
CA THR A 141 21.53 -4.14 -33.31
C THR A 141 20.84 -3.88 -34.66
N VAL A 142 19.96 -4.78 -35.08
CA VAL A 142 19.27 -4.72 -36.38
C VAL A 142 17.93 -4.01 -36.26
N PHE A 143 17.25 -4.21 -35.13
CA PHE A 143 15.93 -3.65 -34.82
C PHE A 143 15.93 -2.97 -33.43
N PRO A 144 16.67 -1.86 -33.26
CA PRO A 144 16.80 -1.18 -31.97
C PRO A 144 15.50 -0.53 -31.49
N ASN A 145 14.67 0.04 -32.38
CA ASN A 145 13.43 0.69 -31.99
C ASN A 145 12.38 -0.35 -31.54
N VAL A 146 12.36 -1.53 -32.17
CA VAL A 146 11.49 -2.65 -31.76
C VAL A 146 11.91 -3.17 -30.38
N ASP A 147 13.21 -3.34 -30.11
CA ASP A 147 13.72 -3.73 -28.80
C ASP A 147 13.34 -2.71 -27.72
N ILE A 148 13.54 -1.41 -27.97
CA ILE A 148 13.14 -0.33 -27.05
C ILE A 148 11.64 -0.37 -26.76
N ALA A 149 10.80 -0.49 -27.78
CA ALA A 149 9.35 -0.54 -27.62
C ALA A 149 8.89 -1.73 -26.76
N LEU A 150 9.49 -2.91 -26.97
CA LEU A 150 9.18 -4.11 -26.19
C LEU A 150 9.69 -4.01 -24.75
N ARG A 151 10.86 -3.39 -24.53
CA ARG A 151 11.38 -3.13 -23.18
C ARG A 151 10.48 -2.18 -22.41
N ILE A 152 10.05 -1.08 -23.03
CA ILE A 152 9.10 -0.14 -22.42
C ILE A 152 7.83 -0.88 -22.00
N LEU A 153 7.27 -1.71 -22.89
CA LEU A 153 6.10 -2.53 -22.61
C LEU A 153 6.33 -3.47 -21.40
N LEU A 154 7.47 -4.14 -21.33
CA LEU A 154 7.83 -5.04 -20.22
C LEU A 154 7.97 -4.27 -18.89
N TYR A 155 8.65 -3.12 -18.91
CA TYR A 155 8.81 -2.27 -17.72
C TYR A 155 7.44 -1.82 -17.19
N MET A 156 6.52 -1.46 -18.08
CA MET A 156 5.15 -1.09 -17.68
C MET A 156 4.45 -2.23 -16.93
N VAL A 157 4.56 -3.47 -17.41
CA VAL A 157 4.01 -4.64 -16.71
C VAL A 157 4.68 -4.86 -15.34
N ILE A 158 6.01 -4.70 -15.25
CA ILE A 158 6.77 -4.88 -14.00
C ILE A 158 6.41 -3.81 -12.95
N THR A 159 6.18 -2.56 -13.35
CA THR A 159 5.79 -1.50 -12.41
C THR A 159 4.46 -1.78 -11.71
N ASN A 160 3.55 -2.56 -12.33
CA ASN A 160 2.31 -2.99 -11.70
C ASN A 160 2.56 -3.90 -10.48
N CYS A 161 3.52 -4.83 -10.57
CA CYS A 161 3.89 -5.70 -9.44
C CYS A 161 4.43 -4.90 -8.23
N SER A 162 5.12 -3.78 -8.48
CA SER A 162 5.60 -2.88 -7.42
C SER A 162 4.44 -2.18 -6.70
N ALA A 163 3.40 -1.79 -7.44
CA ALA A 163 2.19 -1.22 -6.86
C ALA A 163 1.46 -2.25 -5.95
N GLU A 164 1.33 -3.51 -6.40
CA GLU A 164 0.77 -4.59 -5.58
C GLU A 164 1.56 -4.82 -4.29
N ARG A 165 2.90 -4.81 -4.38
CA ARG A 165 3.79 -4.92 -3.21
C ARG A 165 3.57 -3.76 -2.22
N SER A 166 3.37 -2.54 -2.72
CA SER A 166 3.10 -1.36 -1.88
C SER A 166 1.73 -1.43 -1.19
N PHE A 167 0.72 -2.05 -1.80
CA PHE A 167 -0.55 -2.31 -1.12
C PHE A 167 -0.43 -3.41 -0.06
N SER A 168 0.43 -4.40 -0.27
CA SER A 168 0.74 -5.44 0.71
C SER A 168 1.42 -4.87 1.97
N THR A 169 2.34 -3.92 1.81
CA THR A 169 2.97 -3.24 2.97
C THR A 169 1.94 -2.43 3.76
N LEU A 170 1.04 -1.70 3.11
CA LEU A 170 -0.04 -0.97 3.79
C LEU A 170 -0.97 -1.91 4.57
N LYS A 171 -1.30 -3.08 4.02
CA LYS A 171 -2.06 -4.11 4.72
C LYS A 171 -1.35 -4.59 6.00
N ARG A 172 -0.02 -4.75 5.94
CA ARG A 172 0.81 -5.12 7.12
C ARG A 172 0.82 -4.02 8.18
N VAL A 173 1.00 -2.76 7.78
CA VAL A 173 0.95 -1.61 8.71
C VAL A 173 -0.40 -1.52 9.41
N LYS A 174 -1.50 -1.70 8.67
CA LYS A 174 -2.86 -1.74 9.25
C LYS A 174 -3.00 -2.84 10.30
N ASN A 175 -2.44 -4.03 10.03
CA ASN A 175 -2.49 -5.14 10.97
C ASN A 175 -1.66 -4.86 12.23
N TYR A 176 -0.47 -4.28 12.07
CA TYR A 176 0.40 -3.90 13.19
C TYR A 176 -0.27 -2.87 14.12
N LEU A 177 -0.85 -1.81 13.55
CA LEU A 177 -1.54 -0.78 14.35
C LEU A 177 -2.72 -1.38 15.14
N ARG A 178 -3.48 -2.31 14.54
CA ARG A 178 -4.56 -3.01 15.25
C ARG A 178 -4.05 -3.78 16.47
N VAL A 179 -2.98 -4.55 16.30
CA VAL A 179 -2.38 -5.39 17.36
C VAL A 179 -1.72 -4.54 18.45
N SER A 180 -1.00 -3.47 18.09
CA SER A 180 -0.34 -2.59 19.06
C SER A 180 -1.33 -1.82 19.94
N ILE A 181 -2.47 -1.40 19.37
CA ILE A 181 -3.55 -0.75 20.13
C ILE A 181 -4.22 -1.75 21.08
N GLU A 182 -4.38 -3.01 20.67
CA GLU A 182 -4.95 -4.07 21.49
C GLU A 182 -4.06 -4.45 22.69
N GLY A 183 -2.74 -4.30 22.56
CA GLY A 183 -1.79 -4.63 23.63
C GLY A 183 -1.46 -3.46 24.57
N ASP A 184 -0.75 -2.46 24.05
CA ASP A 184 -0.06 -1.48 24.91
C ASP A 184 -0.99 -0.38 25.39
N LYS A 185 -1.89 0.11 24.53
CA LYS A 185 -2.84 1.16 24.89
C LYS A 185 -3.92 0.67 25.85
N LEU A 186 -4.33 -0.59 25.71
CA LEU A 186 -5.23 -1.26 26.64
C LEU A 186 -4.60 -1.39 28.02
N ASN A 187 -3.34 -1.82 28.09
CA ASN A 187 -2.62 -1.86 29.36
C ASN A 187 -2.52 -0.48 30.03
N LEU A 188 -2.20 0.56 29.26
CA LEU A 188 -2.09 1.93 29.77
C LEU A 188 -3.45 2.49 30.23
N LEU A 189 -4.53 2.21 29.49
CA LEU A 189 -5.88 2.62 29.86
C LEU A 189 -6.36 1.91 31.12
N SER A 190 -6.08 0.60 31.25
CA SER A 190 -6.37 -0.15 32.47
C SER A 190 -5.59 0.39 33.68
N LEU A 191 -4.42 0.98 33.48
CA LEU A 191 -3.65 1.63 34.54
C LEU A 191 -4.31 2.95 34.95
N LEU A 192 -4.68 3.79 33.97
CA LEU A 192 -5.39 5.05 34.20
C LEU A 192 -6.75 4.83 34.87
N ALA A 193 -7.48 3.78 34.49
CA ALA A 193 -8.77 3.42 35.06
C ALA A 193 -8.65 2.97 36.53
N ILE A 194 -7.52 2.37 36.92
CA ILE A 194 -7.26 2.06 38.33
C ILE A 194 -6.90 3.34 39.10
N GLU A 195 -6.11 4.21 38.49
CA GLU A 195 -5.68 5.48 39.10
C GLU A 195 -6.69 6.61 38.87
N THR A 196 -7.97 6.30 38.66
CA THR A 196 -9.01 7.28 38.28
C THR A 196 -9.11 8.44 39.28
N GLU A 197 -8.87 8.22 40.57
CA GLU A 197 -8.87 9.28 41.58
C GLU A 197 -7.67 10.25 41.47
N LEU A 198 -6.50 9.76 41.03
CA LEU A 198 -5.33 10.60 40.77
C LEU A 198 -5.47 11.33 39.44
N VAL A 199 -5.99 10.63 38.44
CA VAL A 199 -6.25 11.14 37.10
C VAL A 199 -7.30 12.27 37.14
N ASN A 200 -8.34 12.15 37.95
CA ASN A 200 -9.35 13.22 38.15
C ASN A 200 -8.80 14.44 38.91
N LYS A 201 -7.65 14.32 39.58
CA LYS A 201 -6.96 15.43 40.25
C LYS A 201 -5.90 16.08 39.34
N MET A 202 -5.62 15.51 38.17
CA MET A 202 -4.70 16.08 37.20
C MET A 202 -5.40 17.10 36.31
N ASP A 203 -4.72 18.20 36.05
CA ASP A 203 -5.18 19.22 35.12
C ASP A 203 -4.77 18.80 33.69
N PHE A 204 -5.73 18.29 32.93
CA PHE A 204 -5.48 17.81 31.57
C PHE A 204 -5.10 18.94 30.61
N ASP A 205 -5.55 20.16 30.87
CA ASP A 205 -5.24 21.32 30.01
C ASP A 205 -3.75 21.67 30.10
N ALA A 206 -3.15 21.59 31.30
CA ALA A 206 -1.72 21.80 31.50
C ALA A 206 -0.85 20.71 30.83
N ILE A 207 -1.30 19.46 30.85
CA ILE A 207 -0.58 18.33 30.22
C ILE A 207 -0.68 18.42 28.69
N ILE A 208 -1.83 18.83 28.15
CA ILE A 208 -2.01 19.02 26.71
C ILE A 208 -1.11 20.17 26.22
N ASP A 209 -1.06 21.29 26.94
CA ASP A 209 -0.19 22.40 26.58
C ASP A 209 1.31 22.03 26.62
N ASP A 210 1.75 21.19 27.56
CA ASP A 210 3.15 20.74 27.66
C ASP A 210 3.53 19.75 26.53
N ILE A 211 2.59 18.89 26.10
CA ILE A 211 2.80 17.97 24.98
C ILE A 211 2.81 18.71 23.64
N PHE A 212 1.99 19.76 23.48
CA PHE A 212 1.87 20.49 22.22
C PHE A 212 2.82 21.70 22.10
N ASN A 213 3.44 22.16 23.20
CA ASN A 213 4.28 23.36 23.19
C ASN A 213 5.62 23.17 23.96
N PRO A 214 6.60 22.44 23.38
CA PRO A 214 7.84 22.06 24.07
C PRO A 214 8.87 23.21 24.27
N GLN A 215 8.51 24.48 24.04
CA GLN A 215 9.47 25.60 24.08
C GLN A 215 9.61 26.32 25.43
N ASN A 216 8.84 25.94 26.47
CA ASN A 216 8.96 26.57 27.80
C ASN A 216 9.77 25.76 28.82
N THR A 217 10.23 24.55 28.50
CA THR A 217 10.94 23.66 29.44
C THR A 217 12.44 23.99 29.62
N GLN A 218 12.98 25.02 28.97
CA GLN A 218 14.39 25.44 29.11
C GLN A 218 14.63 26.66 30.00
N LYS A 219 13.62 27.25 30.65
CA LYS A 219 13.80 28.45 31.49
C LYS A 219 13.50 28.30 32.98
N ALA A 220 13.20 27.09 33.47
CA ALA A 220 12.88 26.87 34.88
C ALA A 220 14.06 26.35 35.73
N ASP A 221 15.20 26.00 35.13
CA ASP A 221 16.35 25.40 35.84
C ASP A 221 17.51 26.37 36.18
N GLU A 222 17.31 27.68 36.02
CA GLU A 222 18.22 28.69 36.57
C GLU A 222 17.43 29.71 37.39
N TYR A 223 17.32 29.50 38.71
CA TYR A 223 17.50 30.50 39.77
C TYR A 223 17.45 29.86 41.15
#